data_AF-A0A0M8NLY8-F1
#
_entry.id   AF-A0A0M8NLY8-F1
#
_cell.length_a   1.000
_cell.length_b   1.000
_cell.length_c   1.000
_cell.angle_alpha   90.00
_cell.angle_beta   90.00
_cell.angle_gamma   90.00
#
_symmetry.space_group_name_H-M   'P 1'
#
loop_
_entity.id
_entity.type
_entity.pdbx_description
1 polymer ?
#
loop_
_entity_poly.entity_id
_entity_poly.type
_entity_poly.pdbx_seq_one_letter_code
_entity_poly.pdbx_strand_id
1 'polypeptide(L)' 'MTFGYNPYWISIISNVGSITIMSAKINRGNCDNDGFPYFKINKTLRFGDSYQFYILRCQHIKEVSIKTDKGTWDFGIGRR' A
#
# COMPACT_ATOMS: atom_id res chain seq x y z
N MET A 1 4.19 5.29 -9.44
CA MET A 1 3.41 4.24 -8.75
C MET A 1 1.95 4.62 -8.87
N THR A 2 1.08 3.65 -9.10
CA THR A 2 -0.37 3.84 -9.13
C THR A 2 -1.01 3.04 -8.01
N PHE A 3 -2.05 3.58 -7.41
CA PHE A 3 -2.79 2.97 -6.31
C PHE A 3 -4.21 2.63 -6.75
N GLY A 4 -4.63 1.38 -6.53
CA GLY A 4 -5.99 0.91 -6.71
C GLY A 4 -6.55 0.41 -5.38
N TYR A 5 -7.82 0.73 -5.12
CA TYR A 5 -8.51 0.31 -3.89
C TYR A 5 -9.89 -0.23 -4.19
N ASN A 6 -10.23 -1.32 -3.52
CA ASN A 6 -11.58 -1.83 -3.34
C ASN A 6 -11.71 -2.24 -1.85
N PRO A 7 -12.90 -2.18 -1.23
CA PRO A 7 -13.17 -2.56 0.16
C PRO A 7 -12.36 -3.73 0.75
N TYR A 8 -11.96 -4.74 -0.03
CA TYR A 8 -11.23 -5.92 0.46
C TYR A 8 -9.74 -5.96 0.11
N TRP A 9 -9.26 -5.12 -0.81
CA TRP A 9 -7.93 -5.22 -1.39
C TRP A 9 -7.36 -3.87 -1.78
N ILE A 10 -6.04 -3.75 -1.60
CA ILE A 10 -5.23 -2.68 -2.16
C ILE A 10 -4.36 -3.27 -3.26
N SER A 11 -4.28 -2.58 -4.39
CA SER A 11 -3.37 -2.88 -5.49
C SER A 11 -2.37 -1.75 -5.67
N ILE A 12 -1.09 -2.11 -5.79
CA ILE A 12 0.01 -1.19 -6.05
C ILE A 12 0.64 -1.59 -7.37
N ILE A 13 0.66 -0.65 -8.33
CA ILE A 13 1.22 -0.88 -9.66
C ILE A 13 2.50 -0.06 -9.80
N SER A 14 3.58 -0.71 -10.22
CA SER A 14 4.86 -0.06 -10.47
C SER A 14 4.87 0.54 -11.88
N ASN A 15 5.08 1.86 -11.94
CA ASN A 15 5.32 2.58 -13.21
C ASN A 15 6.82 2.85 -13.42
N VAL A 16 7.69 2.14 -12.71
CA VAL A 16 9.15 2.32 -12.73
C VAL A 16 9.87 0.97 -12.88
N GLY A 17 11.10 0.98 -13.39
CA GLY A 17 11.83 -0.24 -13.81
C GLY A 17 12.09 -1.29 -12.72
N SER A 18 12.35 -0.86 -11.49
CA SER A 18 12.54 -1.75 -10.33
C SER A 18 12.31 -0.96 -9.05
N ILE A 19 11.41 -1.41 -8.19
CA ILE A 19 11.12 -0.79 -6.89
C ILE A 19 10.73 -1.85 -5.87
N THR A 20 11.24 -1.75 -4.66
CA THR A 20 10.99 -2.71 -3.60
C THR A 20 10.01 -2.14 -2.59
N ILE A 21 8.78 -2.66 -2.58
CA ILE A 21 7.78 -2.33 -1.57
C ILE A 21 8.18 -3.01 -0.27
N MET A 22 8.54 -2.22 0.73
CA MET A 22 8.94 -2.72 2.04
C MET A 22 7.71 -2.95 2.92
N SER A 23 6.86 -1.93 3.03
CA SER A 23 5.66 -1.99 3.86
C SER A 23 4.57 -1.02 3.41
N ALA A 24 3.35 -1.29 3.85
CA ALA A 24 2.20 -0.39 3.70
C ALA A 24 1.65 -0.02 5.08
N LYS A 25 1.41 1.27 5.31
CA LYS A 25 0.76 1.80 6.51
C LYS A 25 -0.57 2.39 6.09
N ILE A 26 -1.67 1.95 6.71
CA ILE A 26 -3.02 2.35 6.34
C ILE A 26 -3.61 3.20 7.48
N ASN A 27 -4.26 4.32 7.16
CA ASN A 27 -4.87 5.24 8.12
C ASN A 27 -3.91 5.59 9.28
N ARG A 28 -2.70 6.09 8.97
CA ARG A 28 -1.61 6.34 9.95
C ARG A 28 -1.19 5.16 10.82
N GLY A 29 -1.61 3.93 10.49
CA GLY A 29 -1.36 2.72 11.28
C GLY A 29 -2.52 2.34 12.21
N ASN A 30 -3.67 3.01 12.10
CA ASN A 30 -4.90 2.64 12.80
C ASN A 30 -5.54 1.36 12.25
N CYS A 31 -5.26 1.06 10.97
CA CYS A 31 -5.51 -0.25 10.40
C CYS A 31 -4.26 -1.10 10.68
N ASP A 32 -4.29 -1.82 11.80
CA ASP A 32 -3.19 -2.65 12.26
C ASP A 32 -3.23 -4.03 11.60
N ASN A 33 -2.06 -4.68 11.57
CA ASN A 33 -1.89 -6.04 11.12
C ASN A 33 -1.36 -6.87 12.29
N ASP A 34 -2.28 -7.46 13.07
CA ASP A 34 -1.98 -8.25 14.26
C ASP A 34 -1.06 -7.50 15.25
N GLY A 35 -1.41 -6.27 15.60
CA GLY A 35 -0.65 -5.43 16.54
C GLY A 35 0.50 -4.64 15.92
N PHE A 36 0.78 -4.80 14.61
CA PHE A 36 1.74 -3.96 13.89
C PHE A 36 1.05 -2.81 13.16
N PRO A 37 1.57 -1.56 13.23
CA PRO A 37 0.96 -0.41 12.56
C PRO A 37 1.22 -0.38 11.04
N TYR A 38 1.72 -1.48 10.47
CA TYR A 38 2.01 -1.61 9.04
C TYR A 38 1.96 -3.07 8.59
N PHE A 39 1.68 -3.26 7.31
CA PHE A 39 1.76 -4.53 6.59
C PHE A 39 3.17 -4.69 6.04
N LYS A 40 3.88 -5.74 6.45
CA LYS A 40 5.22 -6.06 5.91
C LYS A 40 5.05 -6.81 4.60
N ILE A 41 5.66 -6.30 3.52
CA ILE A 41 5.48 -6.81 2.17
C ILE A 41 6.80 -7.36 1.60
N ASN A 42 7.86 -6.55 1.60
CA ASN A 42 9.18 -6.89 1.04
C ASN A 42 9.11 -7.55 -0.35
N LYS A 43 8.49 -6.88 -1.32
CA LYS A 43 8.34 -7.37 -2.69
C LYS A 43 8.95 -6.39 -3.69
N THR A 44 9.85 -6.87 -4.54
CA THR A 44 10.37 -6.10 -5.68
C THR A 44 9.44 -6.24 -6.87
N LEU A 45 9.03 -5.10 -7.44
CA LEU A 45 8.20 -4.98 -8.63
C LEU A 45 9.00 -4.38 -9.78
N ARG A 46 8.88 -4.98 -10.97
CA ARG A 46 9.40 -4.42 -12.22
C ARG A 46 8.38 -3.46 -12.83
N PHE A 47 8.75 -2.82 -13.95
CA PHE A 47 7.83 -1.96 -14.68
C PHE A 47 6.58 -2.73 -15.13
N GLY A 48 5.40 -2.23 -14.79
CA GLY A 48 4.11 -2.86 -15.11
C GLY A 48 3.68 -3.94 -14.11
N ASP A 49 4.56 -4.41 -13.23
CA ASP A 49 4.18 -5.37 -12.20
C ASP A 49 3.24 -4.73 -11.18
N SER A 50 2.37 -5.57 -10.61
CA SER A 50 1.48 -5.17 -9.54
C SER A 50 1.58 -6.10 -8.33
N TYR A 51 1.34 -5.53 -7.16
CA TYR A 51 1.20 -6.27 -5.92
C TYR A 51 -0.16 -5.95 -5.28
N GLN A 52 -0.93 -7.00 -5.00
CA GLN A 52 -2.21 -6.89 -4.32
C GLN A 52 -2.14 -7.55 -2.95
N PHE A 53 -2.70 -6.90 -1.94
CA PHE A 53 -2.84 -7.48 -0.62
C PHE A 53 -4.21 -7.19 -0.03
N TYR A 54 -4.66 -8.12 0.82
CA TYR A 54 -5.96 -8.08 1.46
C TYR A 54 -5.94 -7.20 2.70
N ILE A 55 -7.06 -6.52 2.93
CA ILE A 55 -7.28 -5.58 4.04
C ILE A 55 -8.58 -5.91 4.79
N LEU A 56 -8.87 -7.22 4.95
CA LEU A 56 -10.14 -7.76 5.45
C LEU A 56 -10.68 -7.10 6.73
N ARG A 57 -9.80 -6.61 7.62
CA ARG A 57 -10.16 -6.02 8.92
C ARG A 57 -10.29 -4.50 8.90
N CYS A 58 -9.91 -3.84 7.81
CA CYS A 58 -9.80 -2.39 7.76
C CYS A 58 -10.92 -1.76 6.96
N GLN A 59 -11.97 -1.37 7.68
CA GLN A 59 -13.08 -0.61 7.12
C GLN A 59 -12.71 0.89 7.04
N HIS A 60 -13.26 1.61 6.07
CA HIS A 60 -13.08 3.06 5.90
C HIS A 60 -11.62 3.53 5.73
N ILE A 61 -10.96 3.06 4.67
CA ILE A 61 -9.62 3.56 4.33
C ILE A 61 -9.72 5.00 3.82
N LYS A 62 -8.94 5.89 4.45
CA LYS A 62 -8.80 7.31 4.13
C LYS A 62 -7.47 7.61 3.47
N GLU A 63 -6.42 6.92 3.91
CA GLU A 63 -5.06 7.12 3.41
C GLU A 63 -4.24 5.83 3.49
N VAL A 64 -3.29 5.70 2.57
CA VAL A 64 -2.33 4.60 2.50
C VAL A 64 -0.95 5.17 2.20
N SER A 65 0.02 4.84 3.05
CA SER A 65 1.42 5.22 2.91
C SER A 65 2.25 3.99 2.57
N ILE A 66 2.88 3.98 1.41
CA ILE A 66 3.69 2.87 0.90
C ILE A 66 5.16 3.23 1.05
N LYS A 67 5.86 2.49 1.92
CA LYS A 67 7.30 2.61 2.07
C LYS A 67 8.01 1.68 1.10
N THR A 68 8.94 2.23 0.33
CA THR A 68 9.79 1.47 -0.58
C THR A 68 11.26 1.82 -0.37
N ASP A 69 12.13 1.11 -1.09
CA ASP A 69 13.57 1.40 -1.17
C ASP A 69 13.89 2.76 -1.82
N LYS A 70 12.95 3.34 -2.58
CA LYS A 70 13.14 4.61 -3.29
C LYS A 70 12.43 5.81 -2.63
N GLY A 71 11.83 5.60 -1.46
CA GLY A 71 11.09 6.65 -0.74
C GLY A 71 9.74 6.16 -0.22
N THR A 72 8.89 7.11 0.17
CA THR A 72 7.52 6.85 0.65
C THR A 72 6.51 7.54 -0.26
N TRP A 73 5.43 6.82 -0.59
CA TRP A 73 4.34 7.32 -1.43
C TRP A 73 3.04 7.31 -0.62
N ASP A 74 2.42 8.47 -0.47
CA ASP A 74 1.17 8.63 0.25
C ASP A 74 -0.01 8.81 -0.73
N PHE A 75 -1.07 8.04 -0.51
CA PHE A 75 -2.28 8.02 -1.32
C PHE A 75 -3.49 8.31 -0.43
N GLY A 76 -4.26 9.35 -0.75
CA GLY A 76 -5.54 9.65 -0.09
C GLY A 76 -6.72 9.07 -0.87
N ILE A 77 -7.72 8.54 -0.16
CA ILE A 77 -9.01 8.04 -0.69
C ILE A 77 -10.14 9.07 -0.48
N GLY A 78 -9.84 10.22 0.13
CA GLY A 78 -10.75 11.36 0.23
C GLY A 78 -10.86 12.14 -1.08
N ARG A 79 -12.09 12.44 -1.49
CA ARG A 79 -12.41 13.28 -2.67
C ARG A 79 -11.67 14.62 -2.58
N ARG A 80 -11.08 15.04 -3.71
CA ARG A 80 -10.76 16.44 -3.94
C ARG A 80 -12.03 17.28 -3.89
#